data_AF-A0A0J9E3T3-F1
#
_entry.id   AF-A0A0J9E3T3-F1
#
_cell.length_a   1.000
_cell.length_b   1.000
_cell.length_c   1.000
_cell.angle_alpha   90.00
_cell.angle_beta   90.00
_cell.angle_gamma   90.00
#
_symmetry.space_group_name_H-M   'P 1'
#
loop_
_entity.id
_entity.type
_entity.pdbx_description
1 polymer ?
#
loop_
_entity_poly.entity_id
_entity_poly.type
_entity_poly.pdbx_seq_one_letter_code
_entity_poly.pdbx_strand_id
1 'polypeptide(L)'
;MYRELRAQERREDASGGTPKGAPRQADLLRDMQRAWITFRDRTCDYERAQWGGGTGGGPAYTNCLMVQTAKQTIYLEQAMGYN
;
A
#
# COMPACT_ATOMS: atom_id res chain seq x y z
N MET A 1 -8.99 -6.10 -3.63
CA MET A 1 -7.72 -6.16 -2.89
C MET A 1 -7.80 -5.54 -1.50
N TYR A 2 -7.43 -4.27 -1.24
CA TYR A 2 -7.36 -3.74 0.15
C TYR A 2 -8.64 -3.95 0.98
N ARG A 3 -9.82 -3.63 0.43
CA ARG A 3 -11.10 -3.75 1.16
C ARG A 3 -11.43 -5.21 1.50
N GLU A 4 -11.10 -6.13 0.61
CA GLU A 4 -11.32 -7.57 0.78
C GLU A 4 -10.37 -8.13 1.83
N LEU A 5 -9.06 -7.89 1.69
CA LEU A 5 -8.06 -8.30 2.67
C LEU A 5 -8.42 -7.75 4.06
N ARG A 6 -8.75 -6.45 4.16
CA ARG A 6 -9.15 -5.86 5.45
C ARG A 6 -10.45 -6.44 6.01
N ALA A 7 -11.37 -6.92 5.16
CA ALA A 7 -12.56 -7.63 5.61
C ALA A 7 -12.22 -9.03 6.13
N GLN A 8 -11.30 -9.74 5.48
CA GLN A 8 -10.76 -11.02 5.95
C GLN A 8 -10.05 -10.84 7.29
N GLU A 9 -9.14 -9.88 7.41
CA GLU A 9 -8.42 -9.61 8.66
C GLU A 9 -9.37 -9.30 9.81
N ARG A 10 -10.45 -8.55 9.57
CA ARG A 10 -11.47 -8.28 10.60
C ARG A 10 -12.18 -9.55 11.07
N ARG A 11 -12.40 -10.52 10.18
CA ARG A 11 -13.05 -11.80 10.53
C ARG A 11 -12.10 -12.65 11.36
N GLU A 12 -10.84 -12.75 10.95
CA GLU A 12 -9.79 -13.45 11.69
C GLU A 12 -9.57 -12.82 13.07
N ASP A 13 -9.67 -11.48 13.09
CA ASP A 13 -9.51 -10.73 14.30
C ASP A 13 -10.64 -11.07 15.31
N ALA A 14 -11.87 -11.21 14.82
CA ALA A 14 -13.06 -11.49 15.63
C ALA A 14 -13.24 -12.98 15.99
N SER A 15 -12.74 -13.91 15.17
CA SER A 15 -12.87 -15.36 15.37
C SER A 15 -11.93 -15.94 16.43
N GLY A 16 -10.97 -15.14 16.91
CA GLY A 16 -9.94 -15.59 17.85
C GLY A 16 -8.68 -16.18 17.19
N GLY A 17 -8.57 -16.10 15.86
CA GLY A 17 -7.37 -16.50 15.14
C GLY A 17 -6.16 -15.60 15.39
N THR A 18 -6.40 -14.36 15.83
CA THR A 18 -5.36 -13.49 16.40
C THR A 18 -5.28 -13.68 17.92
N PRO A 19 -4.10 -13.98 18.49
CA PRO A 19 -3.95 -14.19 19.93
C PRO A 19 -4.44 -13.01 20.78
N LYS A 20 -5.02 -13.30 21.95
CA LYS A 20 -5.42 -12.25 22.89
C LYS A 20 -4.20 -11.42 23.31
N GLY A 21 -4.31 -10.10 23.21
CA GLY A 21 -3.24 -9.16 23.51
C GLY A 21 -2.30 -8.85 22.33
N ALA A 22 -2.40 -9.57 21.21
CA ALA A 22 -1.70 -9.21 19.99
C ALA A 22 -2.37 -8.00 19.29
N PRO A 23 -1.60 -7.18 18.56
CA PRO A 23 -2.16 -6.13 17.71
C PRO A 23 -3.18 -6.68 16.70
N ARG A 24 -4.22 -5.88 16.40
CA ARG A 24 -5.25 -6.28 15.44
C ARG A 24 -4.73 -6.18 14.01
N GLN A 25 -4.86 -7.26 13.25
CA GLN A 25 -4.34 -7.33 11.89
C GLN A 25 -5.03 -6.30 10.98
N ALA A 26 -6.33 -6.11 11.11
CA ALA A 26 -7.08 -5.16 10.29
C ALA A 26 -6.74 -3.69 10.55
N ASP A 27 -6.28 -3.36 11.76
CA ASP A 27 -5.81 -2.03 12.12
C ASP A 27 -4.38 -1.81 11.63
N LEU A 28 -3.49 -2.78 11.83
CA LEU A 28 -2.12 -2.72 11.30
C LEU A 28 -2.11 -2.62 9.77
N LEU A 29 -2.97 -3.36 9.06
CA LEU A 29 -3.12 -3.25 7.62
C LEU A 29 -3.59 -1.85 7.19
N ARG A 30 -4.54 -1.24 7.92
CA ARG A 30 -4.97 0.15 7.64
C ARG A 30 -3.82 1.12 7.80
N ASP A 31 -3.09 1.01 8.90
CA ASP A 31 -2.02 1.95 9.24
C ASP A 31 -0.85 1.81 8.26
N MET A 32 -0.51 0.59 7.87
CA MET A 32 0.45 0.31 6.80
C MET A 32 0.01 0.91 5.45
N GLN A 33 -1.26 0.78 5.03
CA GLN A 33 -1.71 1.41 3.79
C GLN A 33 -1.62 2.95 3.83
N ARG A 34 -1.92 3.56 4.98
CA ARG A 34 -1.79 5.02 5.14
C ARG A 34 -0.33 5.48 5.07
N ALA A 35 0.57 4.74 5.72
CA ALA A 35 2.00 4.99 5.63
C ALA A 35 2.51 4.80 4.19
N TRP A 36 2.04 3.77 3.49
CA TRP A 36 2.38 3.51 2.08
C TRP A 36 1.96 4.66 1.16
N ILE A 37 0.76 5.25 1.33
CA ILE A 37 0.34 6.41 0.53
C ILE A 37 1.33 7.56 0.70
N THR A 38 1.74 7.84 1.94
CA THR A 38 2.73 8.89 2.21
C THR A 38 4.08 8.56 1.57
N PHE A 39 4.54 7.32 1.69
CA PHE A 39 5.77 6.86 1.05
C PHE A 39 5.71 7.00 -0.48
N ARG A 40 4.60 6.59 -1.11
CA ARG A 40 4.36 6.70 -2.55
C ARG A 40 4.47 8.15 -2.99
N ASP A 41 3.74 9.05 -2.32
CA ASP A 41 3.68 10.45 -2.71
C ASP A 41 5.06 11.11 -2.59
N ARG A 42 5.79 10.85 -1.50
CA ARG A 42 7.18 11.35 -1.32
C ARG A 42 8.17 10.75 -2.31
N THR A 43 8.01 9.48 -2.66
CA THR A 43 8.84 8.83 -3.67
C THR A 43 8.62 9.46 -5.03
N CYS A 44 7.37 9.71 -5.41
CA CYS A 44 7.06 10.28 -6.72
C CYS A 44 7.41 11.76 -6.82
N ASP A 45 7.29 12.53 -5.74
CA ASP A 45 7.82 13.90 -5.65
C ASP A 45 9.35 13.91 -5.85
N TYR A 46 10.06 13.00 -5.19
CA TYR A 46 11.51 12.85 -5.34
C TYR A 46 11.89 12.48 -6.77
N GLU A 47 11.23 11.48 -7.36
CA GLU A 47 11.50 11.03 -8.73
C GLU A 47 11.25 12.17 -9.73
N ARG A 48 10.16 12.93 -9.58
CA ARG A 48 9.89 14.14 -10.38
C ARG A 48 11.03 15.15 -10.29
N ALA A 49 11.58 15.39 -9.09
CA ALA A 49 12.65 16.36 -8.88
C ALA A 49 13.94 16.00 -9.65
N GLN A 50 14.19 14.71 -9.90
CA GLN A 50 15.35 14.25 -10.67
C GLN A 50 15.29 14.66 -12.15
N TRP A 51 14.10 14.99 -12.67
CA TRP A 51 13.91 15.44 -14.06
C TRP A 51 14.04 16.97 -14.23
N GLY A 52 14.23 17.72 -13.15
CA GLY A 52 14.37 19.18 -13.20
C GLY A 52 13.12 19.93 -13.68
N GLY A 53 13.29 21.15 -14.17
CA GLY A 53 12.20 22.05 -14.60
C GLY A 53 11.67 21.83 -16.02
N GLY A 54 12.07 20.74 -16.69
CA GLY A 54 11.64 20.41 -18.06
C GLY A 54 10.28 19.71 -18.13
N THR A 55 9.82 19.42 -19.34
CA THR A 55 8.53 18.73 -19.58
C THR A 55 8.50 17.26 -19.13
N GLY A 56 9.66 16.67 -18.80
CA GLY A 56 9.78 15.27 -18.37
C GLY A 56 9.28 14.99 -16.94
N GLY A 57 9.20 16.01 -16.07
CA GLY A 57 8.82 15.81 -14.67
C GLY A 57 7.37 15.33 -14.48
N GLY A 58 6.44 15.79 -15.33
CA GLY A 58 5.04 15.34 -15.30
C GLY A 58 4.89 13.85 -15.61
N PRO A 59 5.38 13.38 -16.78
CA PRO A 59 5.39 11.95 -17.12
C PRO A 59 6.12 11.08 -16.10
N ALA A 60 7.26 11.52 -15.57
CA ALA A 60 8.00 10.80 -14.53
C ALA A 60 7.16 10.57 -13.26
N TYR A 61 6.49 11.61 -12.77
CA TYR A 61 5.61 11.53 -11.61
C TYR A 61 4.45 10.55 -11.84
N THR A 62 3.77 10.64 -12.99
CA THR A 62 2.63 9.76 -13.31
C THR A 62 3.08 8.31 -13.48
N ASN A 63 4.24 8.08 -14.10
CA ASN A 63 4.82 6.74 -14.21
C ASN A 63 5.15 6.15 -12.82
N CYS A 64 5.75 6.95 -11.93
CA CYS A 64 6.00 6.55 -10.54
C CYS A 64 4.72 6.10 -9.84
N LEU A 65 3.65 6.92 -9.92
CA LEU A 65 2.37 6.59 -9.30
C LEU A 65 1.82 5.25 -9.80
N MET A 66 1.88 5.02 -11.11
CA MET A 66 1.43 3.77 -11.74
C MET A 66 2.24 2.58 -11.22
N VAL A 67 3.57 2.65 -11.25
CA VAL A 67 4.46 1.56 -10.82
C VAL A 67 4.31 1.27 -9.32
N GLN A 68 4.27 2.30 -8.47
CA GLN A 68 4.12 2.12 -7.02
C GLN A 68 2.76 1.53 -6.66
N THR A 69 1.70 1.93 -7.38
CA THR A 69 0.36 1.35 -7.19
C THR A 69 0.34 -0.11 -7.62
N ALA A 70 0.95 -0.47 -8.75
CA ALA A 70 1.06 -1.86 -9.20
C ALA A 70 1.78 -2.74 -8.18
N LYS A 71 2.93 -2.28 -7.67
CA LYS A 71 3.68 -2.98 -6.60
C LYS A 71 2.83 -3.22 -5.36
N GLN A 72 2.06 -2.22 -4.95
CA GLN A 72 1.19 -2.34 -3.79
C GLN A 72 0.04 -3.31 -4.01
N THR A 73 -0.56 -3.30 -5.20
CA THR A 73 -1.59 -4.28 -5.57
C THR A 73 -1.05 -5.71 -5.47
N ILE A 74 0.12 -5.97 -6.06
CA ILE A 74 0.76 -7.30 -6.00
C ILE A 74 1.04 -7.71 -4.55
N TYR A 75 1.56 -6.79 -3.72
CA TYR A 75 1.78 -7.06 -2.30
C TYR A 75 0.48 -7.45 -1.59
N LEU A 76 -0.63 -6.75 -1.87
CA LEU A 76 -1.92 -7.04 -1.26
C LEU A 76 -2.52 -8.36 -1.74
N GLU A 77 -2.32 -8.72 -3.01
CA GLU A 77 -2.75 -10.02 -3.57
C GLU A 77 -1.99 -11.18 -2.94
N GLN A 78 -0.67 -11.04 -2.79
CA GLN A 78 0.17 -12.03 -2.11
C GLN A 78 -0.25 -12.19 -0.64
N ALA A 79 -0.54 -11.08 0.05
CA ALA A 79 -1.05 -11.10 1.43
C ALA A 79 -2.44 -11.77 1.53
N MET A 80 -3.24 -11.74 0.47
CA MET A 80 -4.51 -12.48 0.38
C MET A 80 -4.33 -13.97 0.07
N GLY A 81 -3.12 -14.42 -0.26
CA GLY A 81 -2.84 -15.81 -0.63
C GLY A 81 -3.10 -16.14 -2.11
N TYR A 82 -3.17 -15.13 -2.98
CA TYR A 82 -3.20 -15.35 -4.43
C TYR A 82 -1.75 -15.50 -4.96
N ASN A 83 -1.50 -16.62 -5.66
CA ASN A 83 -0.25 -16.90 -6.38
C ASN A 83 -0.42 -16.65 -7.87
#